data_AF-A0A1Q3WRB8-F1
#
_entry.id   AF-A0A1Q3WRB8-F1
#
_cell.length_a   1.000
_cell.length_b   1.000
_cell.length_c   1.000
_cell.angle_alpha   90.00
_cell.angle_beta   90.00
_cell.angle_gamma   90.00
#
_symmetry.space_group_name_H-M   'P 1'
#
loop_
_entity.id
_entity.type
_entity.pdbx_description
1 polymer ?
#
loop_
_entity_poly.entity_id
_entity_poly.type
_entity_poly.pdbx_seq_one_letter_code
_entity_poly.pdbx_strand_id
1 'polypeptide(L)'
;MSGSNAFLIISKNECYINSLTAYLHQQDQEADISVANFEKGFDVVKSQLSGNNKKFSSILVSSDVLEPNLEGLLELLTNLRNHAGSCPITLFHSGSIDAETRKAISERVDFFKGMQRIDLSNPDQTDLKKVIPFH
;
A
#
# COMPACT_ATOMS: atom_id res chain seq x y z
N MET A 1 5.59 -0.57 26.16
CA MET A 1 4.44 0.01 25.44
C MET A 1 4.49 -0.55 24.04
N SER A 2 3.73 -1.60 23.76
CA SER A 2 3.60 -2.13 22.40
C SER A 2 2.78 -1.12 21.62
N GLY A 3 3.41 -0.40 20.69
CA GLY A 3 2.66 0.46 19.78
C GLY A 3 1.90 -0.43 18.81
N SER A 4 0.59 -0.24 18.68
CA SER A 4 -0.20 -0.96 17.68
C SER A 4 0.34 -0.65 16.27
N ASN A 5 0.39 -1.65 15.41
CA ASN A 5 0.82 -1.43 14.03
C ASN A 5 -0.24 -0.64 13.28
N ALA A 6 0.12 0.56 12.80
CA ALA A 6 -0.79 1.39 12.02
C ALA A 6 -0.58 1.17 10.52
N PHE A 7 -1.62 0.81 9.79
CA PHE A 7 -1.57 0.57 8.35
C PHE A 7 -2.47 1.55 7.59
N LEU A 8 -2.02 1.98 6.42
CA LEU A 8 -2.85 2.74 5.47
C LEU A 8 -3.08 1.91 4.21
N ILE A 9 -4.32 1.56 3.91
CA ILE A 9 -4.72 0.88 2.68
C ILE A 9 -5.23 1.91 1.67
N ILE A 10 -4.69 1.90 0.45
CA ILE A 10 -5.07 2.78 -0.65
C ILE A 10 -5.50 1.92 -1.83
N SER A 11 -6.80 1.97 -2.17
CA SER A 11 -7.41 1.19 -3.25
C SER A 11 -8.76 1.80 -3.64
N LYS A 12 -9.29 1.45 -4.81
CA LYS A 12 -10.68 1.71 -5.22
C LYS A 12 -11.57 0.47 -5.05
N ASN A 13 -10.97 -0.71 -4.89
CA ASN A 13 -11.64 -2.00 -4.86
C ASN A 13 -11.96 -2.41 -3.42
N GLU A 14 -13.25 -2.41 -3.08
CA GLU A 14 -13.73 -2.80 -1.74
C GLU A 14 -13.37 -4.24 -1.36
N CYS A 15 -13.41 -5.18 -2.32
CA CYS A 15 -13.00 -6.57 -2.05
C CYS A 15 -11.53 -6.66 -1.66
N TYR A 16 -10.68 -5.87 -2.31
CA TYR A 16 -9.25 -5.77 -1.98
C TYR A 16 -9.05 -5.18 -0.57
N ILE A 17 -9.73 -4.08 -0.26
CA ILE A 17 -9.69 -3.43 1.06
C ILE A 17 -10.11 -4.41 2.16
N ASN A 18 -11.24 -5.10 1.96
CA ASN A 18 -11.77 -6.04 2.94
C ASN A 18 -10.83 -7.23 3.16
N SER A 19 -10.26 -7.77 2.09
CA SER A 19 -9.35 -8.93 2.17
C SER A 19 -8.04 -8.57 2.90
N LEU A 20 -7.44 -7.41 2.61
CA LEU A 20 -6.25 -6.96 3.33
C LEU A 20 -6.55 -6.60 4.79
N THR A 21 -7.69 -5.97 5.05
CA THR A 21 -8.10 -5.64 6.42
C THR A 21 -8.23 -6.91 7.26
N ALA A 22 -8.90 -7.94 6.72
CA ALA A 22 -9.04 -9.24 7.38
C ALA A 22 -7.66 -9.89 7.62
N TYR A 23 -6.78 -9.87 6.62
CA TYR A 23 -5.43 -10.42 6.75
C TYR A 23 -4.61 -9.72 7.84
N LEU A 24 -4.62 -8.39 7.88
CA LEU A 24 -3.88 -7.61 8.87
C LEU A 24 -4.38 -7.92 10.28
N HIS A 25 -5.70 -7.96 10.51
CA HIS A 25 -6.28 -8.35 11.81
C HIS A 25 -5.99 -9.80 12.19
N GLN A 26 -5.83 -10.70 11.22
CA GLN A 26 -5.43 -12.09 11.49
C GLN A 26 -3.98 -12.17 12.00
N GLN A 27 -3.11 -11.28 11.55
CA GLN A 27 -1.70 -11.23 12.00
C GLN A 27 -1.52 -10.42 13.28
N ASP A 28 -2.27 -9.33 13.42
CA ASP A 28 -2.24 -8.42 14.58
C ASP A 28 -3.67 -7.92 14.84
N GLN A 29 -4.33 -8.50 15.84
CA GLN A 29 -5.72 -8.20 16.19
C GLN A 29 -5.90 -6.74 16.65
N GLU A 30 -4.83 -6.07 17.10
CA GLU A 30 -4.84 -4.68 17.54
C GLU A 30 -4.36 -3.70 16.46
N ALA A 31 -4.12 -4.18 15.23
CA ALA A 31 -3.69 -3.35 14.12
C ALA A 31 -4.67 -2.20 13.85
N ASP A 32 -4.13 -0.99 13.75
CA ASP A 32 -4.89 0.22 13.47
C ASP A 32 -4.92 0.47 11.96
N ILE A 33 -6.03 0.12 11.31
CA ILE A 33 -6.16 0.16 9.86
C ILE A 33 -6.95 1.39 9.42
N SER A 34 -6.29 2.23 8.61
CA SER A 34 -6.91 3.36 7.92
C SER A 34 -7.07 3.05 6.44
N VAL A 35 -8.20 3.46 5.86
CA VAL A 35 -8.50 3.22 4.45
C VAL A 35 -8.67 4.56 3.73
N ALA A 36 -7.96 4.74 2.63
CA ALA A 36 -8.15 5.85 1.71
C ALA A 36 -8.70 5.31 0.38
N ASN A 37 -10.02 5.48 0.18
CA ASN A 37 -10.63 5.21 -1.12
C ASN A 37 -10.11 6.23 -2.15
N PHE A 38 -9.37 5.76 -3.15
CA PHE A 38 -8.73 6.60 -4.16
C PHE A 38 -9.69 7.14 -5.22
N GLU A 39 -10.97 6.71 -5.26
CA GLU A 39 -11.99 7.34 -6.10
C GLU A 39 -12.15 8.83 -5.79
N LYS A 40 -11.82 9.25 -4.56
CA LYS A 40 -11.84 10.63 -4.11
C LYS A 40 -10.54 11.41 -4.41
N GLY A 41 -9.60 10.78 -5.13
CA GLY A 41 -8.32 11.38 -5.53
C GLY A 41 -7.24 11.40 -4.45
N PHE A 42 -6.05 11.87 -4.82
CA PHE A 42 -4.87 11.89 -3.95
C PHE A 42 -5.01 12.84 -2.75
N ASP A 43 -5.89 13.84 -2.80
CA ASP A 43 -6.08 14.78 -1.68
C ASP A 43 -6.55 14.09 -0.39
N VAL A 44 -7.37 13.05 -0.52
CA VAL A 44 -7.80 12.23 0.63
C VAL A 44 -6.61 11.47 1.23
N VAL A 45 -5.75 10.91 0.40
CA VAL A 45 -4.52 10.24 0.82
C VAL A 45 -3.58 11.22 1.52
N LYS A 46 -3.38 12.39 0.92
CA LYS A 46 -2.55 13.45 1.48
C LYS A 46 -3.07 13.92 2.84
N SER A 47 -4.39 14.09 2.98
CA SER A 47 -5.01 14.44 4.27
C SER A 47 -4.71 13.40 5.35
N GLN A 48 -4.77 12.10 5.03
CA GLN A 48 -4.45 11.03 5.98
C GLN A 48 -2.98 11.01 6.39
N LEU A 49 -2.06 11.26 5.44
CA LEU A 49 -0.62 11.32 5.70
C LEU A 49 -0.19 12.57 6.46
N SER A 50 -0.81 13.72 6.17
CA SER A 50 -0.40 15.03 6.71
C SER A 50 -1.16 15.43 7.98
N GLY A 51 -2.39 14.97 8.13
CA GLY A 51 -3.35 15.55 9.08
C GLY A 51 -3.40 14.89 10.46
N ASN A 52 -2.89 13.66 10.62
CA ASN A 52 -3.26 12.85 11.78
C ASN A 52 -2.19 12.67 12.87
N ASN A 53 -0.99 13.26 12.76
CA ASN A 53 0.17 12.92 13.61
C ASN A 53 0.44 11.39 13.73
N LYS A 54 -0.22 10.60 12.89
CA LYS A 54 -0.29 9.15 12.94
C LYS A 54 0.83 8.64 12.06
N LYS A 55 1.79 7.98 12.70
CA LYS A 55 2.89 7.33 11.99
C LYS A 55 2.42 5.94 11.59
N PHE A 56 2.21 5.75 10.29
CA PHE A 56 1.93 4.43 9.75
C PHE A 56 3.21 3.58 9.77
N SER A 57 3.06 2.33 10.19
CA SER A 57 4.08 1.28 10.08
C SER A 57 4.28 0.85 8.62
N SER A 58 3.21 0.88 7.81
CA SER A 58 3.28 0.58 6.37
C SER A 58 2.08 1.17 5.61
N ILE A 59 2.32 1.55 4.35
CA ILE A 59 1.31 1.95 3.38
C ILE A 59 1.17 0.83 2.34
N LEU A 60 -0.06 0.38 2.12
CA LEU A 60 -0.43 -0.70 1.19
C LEU A 60 -1.23 -0.08 0.04
N VAL A 61 -0.68 -0.12 -1.17
CA VAL A 61 -1.26 0.51 -2.36
C VAL A 61 -1.64 -0.57 -3.35
N SER A 62 -2.86 -0.55 -3.86
CA SER A 62 -3.28 -1.40 -4.98
C SER A 62 -3.14 -0.65 -6.30
N SER A 63 -2.80 -1.35 -7.39
CA SER A 63 -2.65 -0.77 -8.73
C SER A 63 -3.99 -0.34 -9.36
N ASP A 64 -5.11 -0.86 -8.86
CA ASP A 64 -6.48 -0.51 -9.30
C ASP A 64 -6.78 1.01 -9.21
N VAL A 65 -6.02 1.74 -8.40
CA VAL A 65 -6.11 3.19 -8.27
C VAL A 65 -5.83 3.92 -9.58
N LEU A 66 -4.99 3.36 -10.44
CA LEU A 66 -4.49 4.03 -11.65
C LEU A 66 -4.37 3.12 -12.88
N GLU A 67 -4.74 1.83 -12.80
CA GLU A 67 -4.69 0.93 -13.96
C GLU A 67 -5.56 1.43 -15.13
N PRO A 68 -5.05 1.37 -16.39
CA PRO A 68 -3.72 0.90 -16.81
C PRO A 68 -2.63 2.01 -16.91
N ASN A 69 -2.88 3.22 -16.41
CA ASN A 69 -1.95 4.35 -16.51
C ASN A 69 -0.74 4.20 -15.57
N LEU A 70 0.33 3.58 -16.10
CA LEU A 70 1.60 3.38 -15.41
C LEU A 70 2.34 4.69 -15.06
N GLU A 71 2.26 5.73 -15.90
CA GLU A 71 2.86 7.03 -15.59
C GLU A 71 2.20 7.67 -14.37
N GLY A 72 0.86 7.61 -14.31
CA GLY A 72 0.11 8.04 -13.14
C GLY A 72 0.52 7.27 -11.89
N LEU A 73 0.71 5.94 -12.00
CA LEU A 73 1.14 5.12 -10.88
C LEU A 73 2.51 5.56 -10.33
N LEU A 74 3.46 5.88 -11.21
CA LEU A 74 4.78 6.37 -10.81
C LEU A 74 4.67 7.73 -10.08
N GLU A 75 3.85 8.64 -10.61
CA GLU A 75 3.59 9.93 -9.98
C GLU A 75 2.95 9.78 -8.60
N LEU A 76 1.96 8.89 -8.47
CA LEU A 76 1.32 8.57 -7.20
C LEU A 76 2.33 8.05 -6.17
N LEU A 77 3.15 7.07 -6.54
CA LEU A 77 4.12 6.49 -5.62
C LEU A 77 5.20 7.50 -5.21
N THR A 78 5.62 8.36 -6.14
CA THR A 78 6.56 9.46 -5.85
C THR A 78 5.93 10.45 -4.86
N ASN A 79 4.67 10.85 -5.08
CA ASN A 79 3.95 11.74 -4.19
C ASN A 79 3.71 11.11 -2.82
N LEU A 80 3.38 9.81 -2.76
CA LEU A 80 3.28 9.06 -1.51
C LEU A 80 4.59 9.08 -0.75
N ARG A 81 5.72 8.79 -1.41
CA ARG A 81 7.05 8.82 -0.79
C ARG A 81 7.36 10.19 -0.18
N ASN A 82 7.08 11.26 -0.91
CA ASN A 82 7.31 12.63 -0.44
C ASN A 82 6.51 13.00 0.81
N HIS A 83 5.29 12.46 0.98
CA HIS A 83 4.44 12.76 2.13
C HIS A 83 4.60 11.75 3.28
N ALA A 84 4.89 10.50 2.97
CA ALA A 84 5.05 9.42 3.94
C ALA A 84 6.46 9.32 4.53
N GLY A 85 7.44 10.02 3.94
CA GLY A 85 8.83 10.02 4.39
C GLY A 85 9.44 8.62 4.29
N SER A 86 9.95 8.10 5.40
CA SER A 86 10.59 6.78 5.47
C SER A 86 9.62 5.61 5.64
N CYS A 87 8.31 5.85 5.69
CA CYS A 87 7.32 4.78 5.85
C CYS A 87 7.39 3.76 4.68
N PRO A 88 7.46 2.45 4.95
CA PRO A 88 7.41 1.42 3.91
C PRO A 88 6.16 1.56 3.02
N ILE A 89 6.35 1.43 1.70
CA ILE A 89 5.26 1.43 0.72
C ILE A 89 5.29 0.09 -0.01
N THR A 90 4.20 -0.67 0.09
CA THR A 90 4.02 -1.93 -0.62
C THR A 90 2.98 -1.74 -1.72
N LEU A 91 3.37 -1.98 -2.97
CA LEU A 91 2.45 -1.96 -4.10
C LEU A 91 2.00 -3.37 -4.45
N PHE A 92 0.70 -3.53 -4.63
CA PHE A 92 0.04 -4.75 -5.06
C PHE A 92 -0.47 -4.51 -6.46
N HIS A 93 0.12 -5.21 -7.43
CA HIS A 93 -0.21 -5.04 -8.84
C HIS A 93 -0.87 -6.31 -9.39
N SER A 94 -2.01 -6.15 -10.07
CA SER A 94 -2.78 -7.29 -10.60
C SER A 94 -2.02 -8.01 -11.74
N GLY A 95 -1.38 -7.24 -12.61
CA GLY A 95 -0.57 -7.72 -13.74
C GLY A 95 0.94 -7.74 -13.50
N SER A 96 1.69 -8.08 -14.55
CA SER A 96 3.15 -7.94 -14.59
C SER A 96 3.53 -6.48 -14.86
N ILE A 97 4.21 -5.85 -13.89
CA ILE A 97 4.97 -4.62 -14.12
C ILE A 97 6.22 -5.00 -14.92
N ASP A 98 6.43 -4.35 -16.06
CA ASP A 98 7.60 -4.54 -16.89
C ASP A 98 8.89 -4.03 -16.21
N ALA A 99 10.05 -4.41 -16.77
CA ALA A 99 11.35 -4.12 -16.16
C ALA A 99 11.68 -2.62 -16.15
N GLU A 100 11.23 -1.85 -17.14
CA GLU A 100 11.50 -0.43 -17.26
C GLU A 100 10.69 0.35 -16.23
N THR A 101 9.40 0.07 -16.11
CA THR A 101 8.53 0.65 -15.08
C THR A 101 9.04 0.30 -13.68
N ARG A 102 9.44 -0.96 -13.45
CA ARG A 102 10.02 -1.37 -12.17
C ARG A 102 11.28 -0.58 -11.84
N LYS A 103 12.15 -0.37 -12.83
CA LYS A 103 13.37 0.42 -12.66
C LYS A 103 13.03 1.88 -12.33
N ALA A 104 12.13 2.50 -13.07
CA ALA A 104 11.69 3.88 -12.84
C ALA A 104 11.09 4.08 -11.44
N ILE A 105 10.28 3.10 -10.96
CA ILE A 105 9.76 3.12 -9.59
C ILE A 105 10.91 3.03 -8.58
N SER A 106 11.84 2.09 -8.76
CA SER A 106 12.95 1.89 -7.81
C SER A 106 13.90 3.08 -7.72
N GLU A 107 14.05 3.88 -8.79
CA GLU A 107 14.87 5.09 -8.79
C GLU A 107 14.22 6.26 -8.04
N ARG A 108 12.89 6.26 -7.90
CA ARG A 108 12.12 7.36 -7.29
C ARG A 108 11.53 7.02 -5.92
N VAL A 109 11.43 5.74 -5.59
CA VAL A 109 10.74 5.24 -4.41
C VAL A 109 11.62 4.20 -3.72
N ASP A 110 12.41 4.66 -2.74
CA ASP A 110 13.16 3.77 -1.84
C ASP A 110 12.20 2.84 -1.07
N PHE A 111 12.66 1.65 -0.69
CA PHE A 111 11.88 0.63 0.04
C PHE A 111 10.57 0.18 -0.66
N PHE A 112 10.56 0.17 -1.99
CA PHE A 112 9.46 -0.38 -2.77
C PHE A 112 9.48 -1.91 -2.77
N LYS A 113 8.37 -2.54 -2.38
CA LYS A 113 8.08 -3.95 -2.67
C LYS A 113 6.86 -4.03 -3.57
N GLY A 114 7.07 -4.41 -4.82
CA GLY A 114 6.00 -4.69 -5.77
C GLY A 114 5.65 -6.17 -5.73
N MET A 115 4.44 -6.50 -5.30
CA MET A 115 3.91 -7.85 -5.44
C MET A 115 3.00 -7.93 -6.66
N GLN A 116 3.15 -9.02 -7.40
CA GLN A 116 2.39 -9.30 -8.60
C GLN A 116 1.51 -10.52 -8.36
N ARG A 117 0.30 -10.54 -8.93
CA ARG A 117 -0.59 -11.71 -8.95
C ARG A 117 -0.89 -12.27 -7.55
N ILE A 118 -1.14 -11.40 -6.58
CA ILE A 118 -1.57 -11.83 -5.25
C ILE A 118 -3.01 -12.30 -5.35
N ASP A 119 -3.23 -13.56 -5.02
CA ASP A 119 -4.56 -14.03 -4.67
C ASP A 119 -4.84 -13.70 -3.20
N LEU A 120 -5.55 -12.59 -2.97
CA LEU A 120 -5.96 -12.17 -1.64
C LEU A 120 -7.06 -13.05 -1.05
N SER A 121 -7.66 -13.95 -1.84
CA SER A 121 -8.59 -14.96 -1.31
C SER A 121 -7.87 -16.10 -0.59
N ASN A 122 -6.55 -16.22 -0.77
CA ASN A 122 -5.72 -17.23 -0.11
C ASN A 122 -4.40 -16.61 0.41
N PRO A 123 -4.47 -15.76 1.45
CA PRO A 123 -3.34 -14.98 1.93
C PRO A 123 -2.20 -15.82 2.51
N ASP A 124 -2.47 -17.06 2.96
CA ASP A 124 -1.43 -17.99 3.44
C ASP A 124 -0.56 -18.55 2.31
N GLN A 125 -1.03 -18.53 1.07
CA GLN A 125 -0.24 -18.93 -0.11
C GLN A 125 0.57 -17.78 -0.72
N THR A 126 0.31 -16.54 -0.28
CA THR A 126 1.04 -15.37 -0.73
C THR A 126 2.06 -14.98 0.34
N ASP A 127 3.28 -14.63 -0.08
CA ASP A 127 4.38 -14.24 0.81
C ASP A 127 4.14 -12.88 1.52
N LEU A 128 2.88 -12.56 1.84
CA LEU A 128 2.41 -11.31 2.46
C LEU A 128 3.14 -11.01 3.77
N LYS A 129 3.48 -12.04 4.57
CA LYS A 129 4.29 -11.88 5.80
C LYS A 129 5.72 -11.42 5.54
N LYS A 130 6.28 -11.69 4.35
CA LYS A 130 7.65 -11.26 3.98
C LYS A 130 7.68 -9.84 3.41
N VAL A 131 6.55 -9.35 2.90
CA VAL A 131 6.46 -8.04 2.27
C VAL A 131 5.90 -6.96 3.18
N ILE A 132 4.84 -7.25 3.94
CA ILE A 132 4.23 -6.30 4.88
C ILE A 132 5.00 -6.38 6.19
N PRO A 133 5.70 -5.31 6.60
CA PRO A 133 6.41 -5.29 7.87
C PRO A 133 5.39 -5.18 9.02
N PHE A 134 5.46 -6.14 9.94
CA PHE A 134 4.82 -6.06 11.26
C PHE A 134 5.95 -5.77 12.25
N HIS A 135 5.80 -4.71 13.06
CA HIS A 135 6.80 -4.28 14.04
C HIS A 135 6.28 -4.39 15.47
#